data_AF-A0A535BFK1-F1
#
_entry.id   AF-A0A535BFK1-F1
#
_cell.length_a   1.000
_cell.length_b   1.000
_cell.length_c   1.000
_cell.angle_alpha   90.00
_cell.angle_beta   90.00
_cell.angle_gamma   90.00
#
_symmetry.space_group_name_H-M   'P 1'
#
loop_
_entity.id
_entity.type
_entity.pdbx_description
1 polymer ?
#
loop_
_entity_poly.entity_id
_entity_poly.type
_entity_poly.pdbx_seq_one_letter_code
_entity_poly.pdbx_strand_id
1 'polypeptide(L)'
;MSRIFNADHGLMRWRKSRTWVIACLIILCALEISGCSMMGKPPTEALANAELGLRAASEARAAEFAPMDLQSAREKLEGSKQAMAAKRY
;
A
#
# COMPACT_ATOMS: atom_id res chain seq x y z
N MET A 1 28.23 -27.27 33.74
CA MET A 1 27.92 -25.91 34.22
C MET A 1 28.91 -24.95 33.58
N SER A 2 28.67 -24.62 32.32
CA SER A 2 29.64 -23.93 31.45
C SER A 2 29.38 -22.43 31.49
N ARG A 3 30.41 -21.66 31.87
CA ARG A 3 30.40 -20.20 31.85
C ARG A 3 30.26 -19.73 30.40
N ILE A 4 29.13 -19.10 30.09
CA ILE A 4 28.87 -18.52 28.78
C ILE A 4 28.94 -16.99 28.95
N PHE A 5 29.89 -16.41 28.21
CA PHE A 5 29.82 -15.07 27.62
C PHE A 5 29.97 -13.87 28.57
N ASN A 6 31.23 -13.58 28.89
CA ASN A 6 31.68 -12.21 29.00
C ASN A 6 31.72 -11.59 27.59
N ALA A 7 30.94 -10.54 27.34
CA ALA A 7 31.09 -9.68 26.18
C ALA A 7 30.81 -8.23 26.61
N ASP A 8 31.82 -7.65 27.23
CA ASP A 8 32.36 -6.31 26.95
C ASP A 8 31.37 -5.32 26.33
N HIS A 9 30.52 -4.77 27.19
CA HIS A 9 29.65 -3.65 26.87
C HIS A 9 30.45 -2.34 26.91
N GLY A 10 31.24 -2.10 25.87
CA GLY A 10 31.58 -0.74 25.48
C GLY A 10 32.98 -0.53 24.95
N LEU A 11 33.12 -0.36 23.63
CA LEU A 11 34.13 0.55 23.07
C LEU A 11 33.94 0.95 21.59
N MET A 12 32.74 1.00 21.00
CA MET A 12 32.58 1.61 19.66
C MET A 12 32.24 3.11 19.75
N ARG A 13 33.21 3.85 20.28
CA ARG A 13 33.18 5.29 20.52
C ARG A 13 33.62 6.05 19.25
N TRP A 14 32.70 6.82 18.67
CA TRP A 14 32.88 8.18 18.11
C TRP A 14 33.23 8.50 16.64
N ARG A 15 33.60 7.58 15.73
CA ARG A 15 33.72 7.90 14.27
C ARG A 15 32.73 7.16 13.38
N LYS A 16 32.37 5.94 13.77
CA LYS A 16 31.28 5.15 13.17
C LYS A 16 29.90 5.73 13.51
N SER A 17 29.74 6.39 14.65
CA SER A 17 28.44 6.93 15.09
C SER A 17 27.76 7.82 14.04
N ARG A 18 28.51 8.67 13.33
CA ARG A 18 27.94 9.56 12.30
C ARG A 18 27.41 8.79 11.09
N THR A 19 28.14 7.78 10.61
CA THR A 19 27.69 6.96 9.47
C THR A 19 26.51 6.08 9.83
N TRP A 20 26.45 5.57 11.07
CA TRP A 20 25.27 4.83 11.56
C TRP A 20 24.05 5.72 11.73
N VAL A 21 24.21 6.95 12.24
CA VAL A 21 23.13 7.93 12.33
C VAL A 21 22.60 8.32 10.94
N ILE A 22 23.50 8.55 9.97
CA ILE A 22 23.11 8.87 8.58
C ILE A 22 22.37 7.67 7.94
N ALA A 23 22.85 6.44 8.14
CA ALA A 23 22.17 5.25 7.61
C ALA A 23 20.77 5.07 8.21
N CYS A 24 20.60 5.26 9.52
CA CYS A 24 19.28 5.24 10.17
C CYS A 24 18.36 6.34 9.63
N LEU A 25 18.87 7.55 9.41
CA LEU A 25 18.11 8.66 8.83
C LEU A 25 17.62 8.37 7.41
N ILE A 26 18.47 7.77 6.56
CA ILE A 26 18.10 7.39 5.18
C ILE A 26 17.00 6.31 5.20
N ILE A 27 17.12 5.32 6.08
CA ILE A 27 16.10 4.27 6.22
C ILE A 27 14.77 4.86 6.71
N LEU A 28 14.80 5.75 7.71
CA LEU A 28 13.59 6.44 8.20
C LEU A 28 12.95 7.30 7.11
N CYS A 29 13.74 8.09 6.36
CA CYS A 29 13.22 8.87 5.23
C CYS A 29 12.62 7.97 4.14
N ALA A 30 13.23 6.81 3.85
CA ALA A 30 12.68 5.86 2.88
C ALA A 30 11.34 5.25 3.33
N LEU A 31 11.18 4.99 4.63
CA LEU A 31 9.90 4.56 5.21
C LEU A 31 8.84 5.67 5.20
N GLU A 32 9.22 6.93 5.40
CA GLU A 32 8.29 8.06 5.35
C GLU A 32 7.75 8.27 3.92
N ILE A 33 8.58 8.05 2.89
CA ILE A 33 8.16 8.14 1.49
C ILE A 33 7.17 7.01 1.13
N SER A 34 7.32 5.80 1.69
CA SER A 34 6.33 4.73 1.50
C SER A 34 5.06 4.91 2.34
N GLY A 35 5.12 5.68 3.44
CA GLY A 35 3.97 5.96 4.30
C GLY A 35 3.06 7.11 3.85
N CYS A 36 3.55 8.06 3.05
CA CYS A 36 2.80 9.28 2.74
C CYS A 36 1.64 9.09 1.72
N SER A 37 1.56 7.92 1.06
CA SER A 37 0.44 7.58 0.16
C SER A 37 -0.55 6.56 0.73
N MET A 38 -0.32 6.03 1.93
CA MET A 38 -1.01 4.80 2.37
C MET A 38 -2.07 4.98 3.46
N MET A 39 -2.23 6.18 4.05
CA MET A 39 -3.01 6.32 5.31
C MET A 39 -4.20 7.29 5.26
N GLY A 40 -4.89 7.51 4.14
CA GLY A 40 -6.10 8.35 4.22
C GLY A 40 -6.67 8.97 2.97
N LYS A 41 -6.11 8.71 1.78
CA LYS A 41 -6.73 9.21 0.55
C LYS A 41 -7.69 8.14 0.02
N PRO A 42 -9.01 8.40 0.00
CA PRO A 42 -9.94 7.49 -0.65
C PRO A 42 -9.49 7.30 -2.12
N PRO A 43 -9.25 6.06 -2.62
CA PRO A 43 -8.86 5.77 -4.00
C PRO A 43 -9.96 6.16 -5.01
N THR A 44 -10.17 7.46 -5.14
CA THR A 44 -11.25 8.09 -5.91
C THR A 44 -10.95 8.00 -7.40
N GLU A 45 -9.67 8.12 -7.78
CA GLU A 45 -9.20 7.96 -9.15
C GLU A 45 -9.36 6.51 -9.65
N ALA A 46 -9.06 5.52 -8.80
CA ALA A 46 -9.26 4.12 -9.15
C ALA A 46 -10.75 3.78 -9.32
N LEU A 47 -11.61 4.36 -8.48
CA LEU A 47 -13.06 4.19 -8.57
C LEU A 47 -13.63 4.85 -9.84
N ALA A 48 -13.18 6.08 -10.16
CA ALA A 48 -13.57 6.77 -11.38
C ALA A 48 -13.13 6.01 -12.65
N ASN A 49 -11.92 5.47 -12.66
CA ASN A 49 -11.43 4.63 -13.76
C ASN A 49 -12.25 3.33 -13.91
N ALA A 50 -12.64 2.70 -12.81
CA ALA A 50 -13.47 1.50 -12.85
C ALA A 50 -14.88 1.79 -13.40
N GLU A 51 -15.49 2.94 -13.07
CA GLU A 51 -16.77 3.37 -13.64
C GLU A 51 -16.67 3.63 -15.14
N LEU A 52 -15.59 4.28 -15.60
CA LEU A 52 -15.33 4.49 -17.02
C LEU A 52 -15.12 3.17 -17.77
N GLY A 53 -14.36 2.23 -17.18
CA GLY A 53 -14.16 0.90 -17.76
C GLY A 53 -15.46 0.11 -17.89
N LEU A 54 -16.36 0.22 -16.90
CA LEU A 54 -17.69 -0.39 -16.96
C LEU A 54 -18.57 0.22 -18.06
N ARG A 55 -18.49 1.54 -18.27
CA ARG A 55 -19.18 2.22 -19.38
C ARG A 55 -18.64 1.75 -20.72
N ALA A 56 -17.32 1.73 -20.90
CA ALA A 56 -16.68 1.25 -22.12
C ALA A 56 -17.01 -0.23 -22.40
N ALA A 57 -17.02 -1.10 -21.39
CA ALA A 57 -17.43 -2.50 -21.52
C ALA A 57 -18.92 -2.62 -21.91
N SER A 58 -19.79 -1.78 -21.33
CA SER A 58 -21.20 -1.75 -21.70
C SER A 58 -21.43 -1.26 -23.14
N GLU A 59 -20.67 -0.27 -23.60
CA GLU A 59 -20.69 0.23 -24.98
C GLU A 59 -20.15 -0.82 -25.97
N ALA A 60 -19.13 -1.57 -25.58
CA ALA A 60 -18.56 -2.67 -26.35
C ALA A 60 -19.45 -3.93 -26.39
N ARG A 61 -20.72 -3.85 -25.97
CA ARG A 61 -21.65 -4.98 -25.90
C ARG A 61 -21.13 -6.16 -25.08
N ALA A 62 -20.29 -5.93 -24.07
CA ALA A 62 -19.90 -7.00 -23.15
C ALA A 62 -21.13 -7.62 -22.45
N ALA A 63 -22.29 -6.94 -22.42
CA ALA A 63 -23.53 -7.52 -21.92
C ALA A 63 -24.10 -8.63 -22.83
N GLU A 64 -23.77 -8.59 -24.13
CA GLU A 64 -24.20 -9.57 -25.14
C GLU A 64 -23.16 -10.69 -25.30
N PHE A 65 -21.87 -10.37 -25.18
CA PHE A 65 -20.77 -11.33 -25.40
C PHE A 65 -20.16 -11.92 -24.12
N ALA A 66 -20.23 -11.22 -22.98
CA ALA A 66 -19.64 -11.63 -21.71
C ALA A 66 -20.45 -11.12 -20.49
N PRO A 67 -21.75 -11.49 -20.37
CA PRO A 67 -22.64 -10.94 -19.35
C PRO A 67 -22.16 -11.20 -17.92
N MET A 68 -21.53 -12.36 -17.67
CA MET A 68 -21.03 -12.74 -16.35
C MET A 68 -19.83 -11.88 -15.91
N ASP A 69 -18.94 -11.52 -16.84
CA ASP A 69 -17.77 -10.69 -16.56
C ASP A 69 -18.19 -9.25 -16.22
N LEU A 70 -19.17 -8.71 -16.97
CA LEU A 70 -19.76 -7.42 -16.67
C LEU A 70 -20.45 -7.38 -15.30
N GLN A 71 -21.20 -8.42 -14.94
CA GLN A 71 -21.84 -8.51 -13.63
C GLN A 71 -20.80 -8.59 -12.51
N SER A 72 -19.75 -9.40 -12.68
CA SER A 72 -18.65 -9.48 -11.71
C SER A 72 -17.92 -8.14 -11.53
N ALA A 73 -17.69 -7.41 -12.63
CA ALA A 73 -17.08 -6.08 -12.59
C ALA A 73 -17.95 -5.06 -11.84
N ARG A 74 -19.28 -5.10 -12.03
CA ARG A 74 -20.23 -4.25 -11.28
C ARG A 74 -20.21 -4.55 -9.79
N GLU A 75 -20.25 -5.82 -9.42
CA GLU A 75 -20.27 -6.24 -8.01
C GLU A 75 -18.98 -5.81 -7.29
N LYS A 76 -17.82 -5.93 -7.94
CA LYS A 76 -16.53 -5.42 -7.42
C LYS A 76 -16.52 -3.90 -7.25
N LEU A 77 -17.14 -3.16 -8.17
CA LEU A 77 -17.26 -1.71 -8.09
C LEU A 77 -18.18 -1.29 -6.93
N GLU A 78 -19.30 -1.98 -6.74
CA GLU A 78 -20.20 -1.76 -5.60
C GLU A 78 -19.53 -2.09 -4.26
N GLY A 79 -18.82 -3.22 -4.17
CA GLY A 79 -18.04 -3.56 -2.99
C GLY A 79 -16.96 -2.52 -2.67
N SER A 80 -16.30 -1.98 -3.70
CA SER A 80 -15.32 -0.89 -3.53
C SER A 80 -15.97 0.40 -3.05
N LYS A 81 -17.16 0.75 -3.57
CA LYS A 81 -17.95 1.90 -3.07
C LYS A 81 -18.37 1.73 -1.61
N GLN A 82 -18.76 0.53 -1.20
CA GLN A 82 -19.12 0.24 0.19
C GLN A 82 -17.90 0.32 1.11
N ALA A 83 -16.75 -0.20 0.71
CA ALA A 83 -15.50 -0.08 1.45
C ALA A 83 -15.08 1.39 1.64
N MET A 84 -15.27 2.22 0.61
CA MET A 84 -15.03 3.66 0.65
C MET A 84 -16.00 4.38 1.61
N ALA A 85 -17.29 4.05 1.56
CA ALA A 85 -18.29 4.61 2.47
C ALA A 85 -18.02 4.21 3.93
N ALA A 86 -17.55 2.98 4.16
CA ALA A 86 -17.15 2.47 5.46
C ALA A 86 -15.78 3.00 5.93
N LYS A 87 -15.09 3.84 5.13
CA LYS A 87 -13.70 4.27 5.33
C LYS A 87 -12.71 3.12 5.57
N ARG A 88 -13.01 1.95 5.01
CA ARG A 88 -12.18 0.74 5.02
C ARG A 88 -11.39 0.65 3.72
N TYR A 89 -10.52 1.62 3.48
CA TYR A 89 -9.67 1.73 2.28
C TYR A 89 -8.19 1.77 2.65
#